data_AF-A0A1V3X067-F1
#
_entry.id   AF-A0A1V3X067-F1
#
_cell.length_a   1.000
_cell.length_b   1.000
_cell.length_c   1.000
_cell.angle_alpha   90.00
_cell.angle_beta   90.00
_cell.angle_gamma   90.00
#
_symmetry.space_group_name_H-M   'P 1'
#
loop_
_entity.id
_entity.type
_entity.pdbx_description
1 polymer ?
#
loop_
_entity_poly.entity_id
_entity_poly.type
_entity_poly.pdbx_seq_one_letter_code
_entity_poly.pdbx_strand_id
1 'polypeptide(L)' 'MTDSDLDALAMQFLDSAYADYNKYSEWPLDRRIEGFLLRRGLSVSPKTATHMA' A
#
# COMPACT_ATOMS: atom_id res chain seq x y z
N MET A 1 0.83 8.54 12.73
CA MET A 1 1.35 9.18 11.51
C MET A 1 0.91 10.62 11.51
N THR A 2 1.83 11.52 11.24
CA THR A 2 1.57 12.93 10.96
C THR A 2 1.29 13.13 9.47
N ASP A 3 0.75 14.29 9.08
CA ASP A 3 0.55 14.62 7.66
C ASP A 3 1.88 14.59 6.88
N SER A 4 2.98 15.05 7.48
CA SER A 4 4.32 14.94 6.89
C SER A 4 4.76 13.50 6.65
N ASP A 5 4.39 12.57 7.53
CA ASP A 5 4.68 11.14 7.33
C ASP A 5 3.88 10.56 6.15
N LEU A 6 2.66 11.06 5.93
CA LEU A 6 1.81 10.67 4.81
C LEU A 6 2.34 11.22 3.49
N ASP A 7 2.79 12.47 3.46
CA ASP A 7 3.43 13.05 2.27
C ASP A 7 4.71 12.30 1.88
N ALA A 8 5.54 11.97 2.87
CA ALA A 8 6.74 11.17 2.64
C ALA A 8 6.38 9.76 2.13
N LEU A 9 5.29 9.16 2.62
CA LEU A 9 4.80 7.86 2.17
C LEU A 9 4.28 7.93 0.72
N ALA A 10 3.57 8.99 0.36
CA ALA A 10 3.08 9.21 -1.01
C ALA A 10 4.25 9.35 -2.00
N MET A 11 5.28 10.13 -1.65
CA MET A 11 6.49 10.24 -2.48
C MET A 11 7.19 8.90 -2.68
N GLN A 12 7.28 8.08 -1.62
CA GLN A 12 7.84 6.73 -1.72
C GLN A 12 7.00 5.80 -2.60
N PHE A 13 5.68 5.95 -2.63
CA PHE A 13 4.82 5.19 -3.53
C PHE A 13 5.10 5.56 -5.00
N LEU A 14 5.17 6.87 -5.29
CA LEU A 14 5.38 7.41 -6.64
C LEU A 14 6.74 7.02 -7.22
N ASP A 15 7.76 6.82 -6.38
CA ASP A 15 9.10 6.34 -6.79
C ASP A 15 9.21 4.81 -6.82
N SER A 16 8.18 4.09 -6.40
CA SER A 16 8.19 2.63 -6.35
C SER A 16 7.77 2.00 -7.67
N ALA A 17 8.18 0.75 -7.85
CA ALA A 17 7.69 -0.09 -8.94
C ALA A 17 6.15 -0.19 -9.01
N TYR A 18 5.42 0.03 -7.90
CA TYR A 18 3.96 -0.02 -7.87
C TYR A 18 3.30 1.19 -8.54
N ALA A 19 4.01 2.31 -8.70
CA ALA A 19 3.56 3.45 -9.49
C ALA A 19 3.91 3.30 -10.98
N ASP A 20 4.80 2.35 -11.34
CA ASP A 20 5.22 2.11 -12.72
C ASP A 20 4.04 1.64 -13.59
N TYR A 21 3.81 2.38 -14.66
CA TYR A 21 2.78 2.13 -15.66
C TYR A 21 3.10 0.95 -16.59
N ASN A 22 4.26 0.29 -16.45
CA ASN A 22 4.61 -0.90 -17.22
C ASN A 22 4.51 -2.18 -16.38
N LYS A 23 4.94 -2.14 -15.11
CA LYS A 23 5.11 -3.35 -14.30
C LYS A 23 3.84 -3.84 -13.61
N TYR A 24 2.95 -2.92 -13.19
CA TYR A 24 1.67 -3.24 -12.55
C TYR A 24 0.51 -2.53 -13.23
N SER A 25 0.63 -2.26 -14.54
CA SER A 25 -0.41 -1.60 -15.35
C SER A 25 -1.77 -2.29 -15.29
N GLU A 26 -1.76 -3.62 -15.25
CA GLU A 26 -2.97 -4.45 -15.20
C GLU A 26 -3.69 -4.39 -13.85
N TRP A 27 -3.02 -3.88 -12.80
CA TRP A 27 -3.64 -3.74 -11.49
C TRP A 27 -4.33 -2.39 -11.38
N PRO A 28 -5.53 -2.31 -10.78
CA PRO A 28 -6.13 -1.02 -10.45
C PRO A 28 -5.31 -0.31 -9.36
N LEU A 29 -5.42 1.02 -9.28
CA LEU A 29 -4.55 1.86 -8.45
C LEU A 29 -4.62 1.49 -6.95
N ASP A 30 -5.81 1.20 -6.45
CA ASP A 30 -6.07 0.71 -5.09
C ASP A 30 -5.26 -0.55 -4.78
N ARG A 31 -5.23 -1.52 -5.70
CA ARG A 31 -4.45 -2.75 -5.53
C ARG A 31 -2.94 -2.50 -5.56
N ARG A 32 -2.49 -1.50 -6.33
CA ARG A 32 -1.06 -1.10 -6.33
C ARG A 32 -0.67 -0.47 -4.99
N ILE A 33 -1.52 0.40 -4.45
CA ILE A 33 -1.33 1.02 -3.14
C ILE A 33 -1.34 -0.05 -2.04
N GLU A 34 -2.31 -0.98 -2.07
CA GLU A 34 -2.37 -2.09 -1.10
C GLU A 34 -1.11 -2.95 -1.14
N GLY A 35 -0.64 -3.33 -2.33
CA GLY A 35 0.59 -4.11 -2.51
C GLY A 35 1.83 -3.38 -1.98
N PHE A 36 1.93 -2.06 -2.23
CA PHE A 36 2.98 -1.22 -1.68
C PHE A 36 2.95 -1.19 -0.14
N LEU A 37 1.78 -0.97 0.45
CA LEU A 37 1.60 -0.93 1.90
C LEU A 37 1.88 -2.29 2.56
N LEU A 38 1.43 -3.39 1.97
CA LEU A 38 1.71 -4.76 2.44
C LEU A 38 3.21 -5.05 2.49
N ARG A 39 3.94 -4.70 1.43
CA ARG A 39 5.41 -4.92 1.37
C ARG A 39 6.16 -4.12 2.43
N ARG A 40 5.59 -3.01 2.89
CA ARG A 40 6.12 -2.18 3.98
C ARG A 40 5.65 -2.61 5.37
N GLY A 41 4.78 -3.62 5.48
CA GLY A 41 4.16 -4.02 6.74
C GLY A 41 3.15 -3.00 7.29
N LEU A 42 2.60 -2.15 6.41
CA LEU A 42 1.68 -1.05 6.76
C LEU A 42 0.23 -1.33 6.38
N SER A 43 -0.05 -2.43 5.68
CA SER A 43 -1.43 -2.81 5.36
C SER A 43 -2.07 -3.54 6.53
N VAL A 44 -3.25 -3.07 6.93
CA VAL A 44 -4.09 -3.72 7.95
C VAL A 44 -5.06 -4.63 7.21
N SER A 45 -5.01 -5.93 7.50
CA SER A 45 -5.94 -6.93 6.96
C SER A 45 -7.41 -6.49 7.17
N PRO A 46 -8.35 -6.76 6.23
CA PRO A 46 -9.75 -6.38 6.37
C PRO A 46 -10.56 -7.18 7.43
N LYS A 47 -9.93 -7.91 8.36
CA LYS A 47 -10.60 -8.65 9.44
C LYS A 47 -9.70 -8.66 10.69
N THR A 48 -10.09 -8.24 11.89
CA THR A 48 -11.09 -8.94 12.72
C THR A 48 -11.31 -10.39 12.30
N ALA A 49 -10.28 -11.23 12.45
CA ALA A 49 -10.48 -12.62 12.82
C ALA A 49 -10.38 -12.72 14.35
N THR A 50 -11.33 -12.12 15.04
CA THR A 50 -11.75 -12.64 16.36
C THR A 50 -12.51 -13.93 16.09
N HIS A 51 -11.80 -15.05 16.12
CA HIS A 51 -12.29 -16.31 16.66
C HIS A 51 -11.09 -17.16 17.06
N MET A 52 -10.53 -16.84 18.23
CA MET A 52 -9.96 -17.87 19.09
C MET A 52 -11.11 -18.30 20.00
N ALA A 53 -11.78 -19.40 19.61
CA ALA A 53 -12.64 -20.21 20.45
C ALA A 53 -12.37 -21.67 20.10
#